data_AF-A0A0N9N8A3-F1
#
_entry.id   AF-A0A0N9N8A3-F1
#
_cell.length_a   1.000
_cell.length_b   1.000
_cell.length_c   1.000
_cell.angle_alpha   90.00
_cell.angle_beta   90.00
_cell.angle_gamma   90.00
#
_symmetry.space_group_name_H-M   'P 1'
#
loop_
_entity.id
_entity.type
_entity.pdbx_description
1 polymer ?
#
loop_
_entity_poly.entity_id
_entity_poly.type
_entity_poly.pdbx_seq_one_letter_code
_entity_poly.pdbx_strand_id
1 'polypeptide(L)'
;MPAYTNAKRIFKYSDEFKMKAVQWSFDPQRSVKDVAAALDIHPFMLSRWRKEFREGKYGPMKPTTKPSEPNAQLKEQDELKKLRKRIAELEEENDILKKWQRFLAEERRKHSNS
;
A
#
# COMPACT_ATOMS: atom_id res chain seq x y z
N MET A 1 -29.75 -4.42 -20.78
CA MET A 1 -29.08 -3.33 -20.04
C MET A 1 -29.89 -3.05 -18.78
N PRO A 2 -29.31 -3.05 -17.57
CA PRO A 2 -30.07 -2.75 -16.36
C PRO A 2 -30.61 -1.31 -16.45
N ALA A 3 -31.92 -1.15 -16.21
CA ALA A 3 -32.58 0.14 -16.18
C ALA A 3 -32.17 0.87 -14.88
N TYR A 4 -31.38 1.94 -15.00
CA TYR A 4 -31.03 2.75 -13.85
C TYR A 4 -32.25 3.60 -13.47
N THR A 5 -32.94 3.19 -12.41
CA THR A 5 -34.09 3.89 -11.86
C THR A 5 -33.67 5.28 -11.38
N ASN A 6 -34.48 6.29 -11.71
CA ASN A 6 -34.21 7.71 -11.51
C ASN A 6 -33.64 8.01 -10.12
N ALA A 7 -32.34 8.33 -10.07
CA ALA A 7 -31.71 8.90 -8.88
C ALA A 7 -32.48 10.16 -8.48
N LYS A 8 -32.76 10.33 -7.18
CA LYS A 8 -33.43 11.52 -6.66
C LYS A 8 -32.74 12.79 -7.21
N ARG A 9 -33.52 13.70 -7.79
CA ARG A 9 -33.04 15.01 -8.27
C ARG A 9 -32.68 15.89 -7.07
N ILE A 10 -31.49 15.67 -6.53
CA ILE A 10 -30.87 16.57 -5.56
C ILE A 10 -29.95 17.53 -6.33
N PHE A 11 -30.22 18.82 -6.19
CA PHE A 11 -29.54 19.88 -6.93
C PHE A 11 -28.06 20.00 -6.55
N LYS A 12 -27.70 19.63 -5.31
CA LYS A 12 -26.33 19.66 -4.81
C LYS A 12 -26.13 18.65 -3.68
N TYR A 13 -25.12 17.79 -3.80
CA TYR A 13 -24.65 16.92 -2.72
C TYR A 13 -23.62 17.68 -1.87
N SER A 14 -23.65 17.48 -0.55
CA SER A 14 -22.62 18.01 0.35
C SER A 14 -21.27 17.35 0.08
N ASP A 15 -20.19 18.06 0.36
CA ASP A 15 -18.85 17.55 0.09
C ASP A 15 -18.51 16.37 1.01
N GLU A 16 -19.00 16.39 2.26
CA GLU A 16 -18.93 15.25 3.17
C GLU A 16 -19.63 14.00 2.62
N PHE A 17 -20.79 14.17 1.96
CA PHE A 17 -21.50 13.05 1.36
C PHE A 17 -20.69 12.45 0.20
N LYS A 18 -20.12 13.29 -0.67
CA LYS A 18 -19.26 12.84 -1.77
C LYS A 18 -18.03 12.10 -1.25
N MET A 19 -17.39 12.61 -0.19
CA MET A 19 -16.25 11.95 0.45
C MET A 19 -16.60 10.57 0.97
N LYS A 20 -17.68 10.45 1.75
CA LYS A 20 -18.14 9.17 2.31
C LYS A 20 -18.50 8.19 1.20
N ALA A 21 -19.19 8.65 0.15
CA ALA A 21 -19.52 7.83 -1.01
C ALA A 21 -18.27 7.29 -1.73
N VAL A 22 -17.26 8.15 -1.92
CA VAL A 22 -15.99 7.76 -2.53
C VAL A 22 -15.22 6.78 -1.65
N GLN A 23 -15.14 7.03 -0.34
CA GLN A 23 -14.50 6.12 0.62
C GLN A 23 -15.16 4.75 0.62
N TRP A 24 -16.50 4.71 0.60
CA TRP A 24 -17.26 3.46 0.54
C TRP A 24 -17.01 2.67 -0.75
N SER A 25 -16.68 3.37 -1.85
CA SER A 25 -16.35 2.75 -3.14
C SER A 25 -14.95 2.14 -3.24
N PHE A 26 -14.09 2.34 -2.23
CA PHE A 26 -12.75 1.72 -2.16
C PHE A 26 -12.76 0.36 -1.47
N ASP A 27 -13.90 -0.06 -0.91
CA ASP A 27 -14.05 -1.39 -0.32
C ASP A 27 -13.89 -2.48 -1.42
N PRO A 28 -12.91 -3.39 -1.30
CA PRO A 28 -12.63 -4.41 -2.31
C PRO A 28 -13.74 -5.45 -2.49
N GLN A 29 -14.71 -5.51 -1.57
CA GLN A 29 -15.83 -6.45 -1.65
C GLN A 29 -17.07 -5.89 -2.36
N ARG A 30 -17.07 -4.60 -2.76
CA ARG A 30 -18.24 -3.93 -3.33
C ARG A 30 -17.92 -3.30 -4.67
N SER A 31 -18.82 -3.46 -5.65
CA SER A 31 -18.66 -2.76 -6.92
C SER A 31 -19.16 -1.32 -6.82
N VAL A 32 -18.65 -0.46 -7.71
CA VAL A 32 -19.13 0.94 -7.85
C VAL A 32 -20.64 0.99 -8.10
N LYS A 33 -21.18 -0.01 -8.79
CA LYS A 33 -22.62 -0.09 -9.08
C LYS A 33 -23.43 -0.37 -7.82
N ASP A 34 -22.95 -1.27 -6.96
CA ASP A 34 -23.64 -1.64 -5.72
C ASP A 34 -23.63 -0.48 -4.73
N VAL A 35 -22.50 0.22 -4.61
CA VAL A 35 -22.38 1.42 -3.77
C VAL A 35 -23.28 2.54 -4.28
N ALA A 36 -23.34 2.73 -5.61
CA ALA A 36 -24.21 3.73 -6.21
C ALA A 36 -25.70 3.40 -5.99
N ALA A 37 -26.09 2.13 -6.13
CA ALA A 37 -27.44 1.67 -5.86
C ALA A 37 -27.82 1.85 -4.38
N ALA A 38 -26.91 1.52 -3.45
CA ALA A 38 -27.14 1.67 -2.02
C ALA A 38 -27.28 3.14 -1.58
N LEU A 39 -26.60 4.06 -2.26
CA LEU A 39 -26.68 5.50 -2.02
C LEU A 39 -27.79 6.20 -2.83
N ASP A 40 -28.54 5.45 -3.65
CA ASP A 40 -29.56 5.96 -4.58
C ASP A 40 -29.02 7.07 -5.51
N ILE A 41 -27.78 6.88 -5.98
CA ILE A 41 -27.09 7.76 -6.90
C ILE A 41 -26.80 7.06 -8.22
N HIS A 42 -26.77 7.81 -9.31
CA HIS A 42 -26.35 7.27 -10.60
C HIS A 42 -24.85 6.88 -10.56
N PRO A 43 -24.44 5.69 -11.04
CA PRO A 43 -23.04 5.23 -10.99
C PRO A 43 -22.03 6.21 -11.61
N PHE A 44 -22.45 6.94 -12.65
CA PHE A 44 -21.66 8.00 -13.27
C PHE A 44 -21.25 9.12 -12.28
N MET A 45 -22.14 9.49 -11.34
CA MET A 45 -21.82 10.49 -10.32
C MET A 45 -20.72 10.00 -9.39
N LEU A 46 -20.77 8.73 -8.99
CA LEU A 46 -19.74 8.14 -8.13
C LEU A 46 -18.38 8.07 -8.85
N SER A 47 -18.36 7.70 -10.14
CA SER A 47 -17.14 7.75 -10.96
C SER A 47 -16.59 9.16 -11.08
N ARG A 48 -17.46 10.16 -11.28
CA ARG A 48 -17.09 11.57 -11.31
C ARG A 48 -16.50 12.02 -9.98
N TRP A 49 -17.11 11.68 -8.85
CA TRP A 49 -16.59 12.04 -7.53
C TRP A 49 -15.25 11.36 -7.21
N ARG A 50 -15.02 10.12 -7.67
CA ARG A 50 -13.69 9.48 -7.56
C ARG A 50 -12.61 10.26 -8.32
N LYS A 51 -12.95 10.83 -9.47
CA LYS A 51 -12.06 11.71 -10.23
C LYS A 51 -11.84 13.04 -9.48
N GLU A 52 -12.91 13.68 -9.02
CA GLU A 52 -12.82 14.95 -8.27
C GLU A 52 -12.08 14.79 -6.92
N PHE A 53 -12.17 13.62 -6.29
CA PHE A 53 -11.39 13.25 -5.10
C PHE A 53 -9.90 13.12 -5.40
N ARG A 54 -9.53 12.50 -6.53
CA ARG A 54 -8.14 12.43 -7.01
C ARG A 54 -7.60 13.81 -7.38
N GLU A 55 -8.44 14.68 -7.90
CA GLU A 55 -8.12 16.07 -8.24
C GLU A 55 -8.10 17.02 -7.03
N GLY A 56 -8.44 16.52 -5.82
CA GLY A 56 -8.35 17.29 -4.58
C GLY A 56 -9.47 18.32 -4.36
N LYS A 57 -10.63 18.20 -5.03
CA LYS A 57 -11.72 19.18 -4.92
C LYS A 57 -12.46 19.17 -3.59
N TYR A 58 -12.56 18.01 -2.93
CA TYR A 58 -13.47 17.81 -1.79
C TYR A 58 -12.84 16.96 -0.67
N GLY A 59 -11.56 17.14 -0.35
CA GLY A 59 -10.93 16.42 0.77
C GLY A 59 -9.73 17.18 1.34
N PRO A 60 -9.32 16.91 2.60
CA PRO A 60 -8.13 17.50 3.18
C PRO A 60 -6.87 16.83 2.60
N MET A 61 -6.55 17.10 1.34
CA MET A 61 -5.16 17.30 0.95
C MET A 61 -5.09 18.08 -0.35
N LYS A 62 -4.43 19.23 -0.23
CA LYS A 62 -3.86 20.00 -1.32
C LYS A 62 -3.18 19.06 -2.33
N PRO A 63 -3.26 19.34 -3.64
CA PRO A 63 -2.32 18.77 -4.58
C PRO A 63 -0.96 19.41 -4.30
N THR A 64 -0.20 18.87 -3.35
CA THR A 64 1.23 18.81 -3.59
C THR A 64 1.38 17.77 -4.67
N THR A 65 1.45 18.26 -5.90
CA THR A 65 2.00 17.58 -7.06
C THR A 65 3.41 17.12 -6.70
N LYS A 66 3.55 16.05 -5.91
CA LYS A 66 4.55 15.05 -6.21
C LYS A 66 3.82 14.11 -7.15
N PRO A 67 4.26 14.02 -8.42
CA PRO A 67 3.66 13.06 -9.34
C PRO A 67 3.76 11.71 -8.63
N SER A 68 2.64 11.00 -8.59
CA SER A 68 2.55 9.55 -8.42
C SER A 68 3.93 8.90 -8.25
N GLU A 69 4.26 8.48 -7.04
CA GLU A 69 5.46 7.72 -6.74
C GLU A 69 5.13 6.21 -6.68
N PRO A 70 4.78 5.50 -7.78
CA PRO A 70 5.14 4.09 -7.86
C PRO A 70 6.65 3.96 -7.59
N ASN A 71 7.44 4.92 -8.08
CA ASN A 71 8.89 4.94 -7.95
C ASN A 71 9.42 5.03 -6.52
N ALA A 72 8.77 5.69 -5.55
CA ALA A 72 9.30 5.72 -4.19
C ALA A 72 9.00 4.44 -3.43
N GLN A 73 7.81 3.86 -3.59
CA GLN A 73 7.52 2.52 -3.06
C GLN A 73 8.37 1.43 -3.73
N LEU A 74 8.65 1.55 -5.03
CA LEU A 74 9.61 0.69 -5.73
C LEU A 74 11.04 0.88 -5.18
N LYS A 75 11.49 2.13 -4.97
CA LYS A 75 12.78 2.42 -4.36
C LYS A 75 12.86 1.87 -2.93
N GLU A 76 11.83 2.03 -2.13
CA GLU A 76 11.76 1.53 -0.77
C GLU A 76 11.79 -0.01 -0.74
N GLN A 77 11.10 -0.66 -1.67
CA GLN A 77 11.17 -2.12 -1.88
C GLN A 77 12.56 -2.58 -2.34
N ASP A 78 13.22 -1.84 -3.22
CA ASP A 78 14.58 -2.16 -3.69
C ASP A 78 15.62 -1.95 -2.59
N GLU A 79 15.51 -0.88 -1.80
CA GLU A 79 16.36 -0.67 -0.63
C GLU A 79 16.14 -1.79 0.40
N LEU A 80 14.89 -2.19 0.67
CA LEU A 80 14.59 -3.33 1.53
C LEU A 80 15.21 -4.64 1.03
N LYS A 81 15.21 -4.89 -0.28
CA LYS A 81 15.86 -6.06 -0.87
C LYS A 81 17.38 -6.01 -0.71
N LYS A 82 18.00 -4.85 -0.95
CA LYS A 82 19.46 -4.67 -0.76
C LYS A 82 19.86 -4.87 0.70
N LEU A 83 19.10 -4.28 1.63
CA LEU A 83 19.30 -4.43 3.08
C LEU A 83 19.19 -5.89 3.52
N ARG A 84 18.17 -6.61 3.05
CA ARG A 84 18.01 -8.05 3.33
C ARG A 84 19.18 -8.89 2.79
N LYS A 85 19.63 -8.60 1.57
CA LYS A 85 20.79 -9.29 0.99
C LYS A 85 22.05 -9.04 1.82
N ARG A 86 22.25 -7.79 2.28
CA ARG A 86 23.41 -7.45 3.12
C ARG A 86 23.39 -8.15 4.47
N ILE A 87 22.20 -8.30 5.09
CA ILE A 87 22.06 -9.08 6.33
C ILE A 87 22.45 -10.54 6.10
N ALA A 88 21.95 -11.16 5.03
CA ALA A 88 22.29 -12.56 4.72
C ALA A 88 23.80 -12.77 4.51
N GLU A 89 24.46 -11.88 3.76
CA GLU A 89 25.92 -11.92 3.57
C GLU A 89 26.68 -11.80 4.91
N LEU A 90 26.26 -10.87 5.78
CA LEU A 90 26.89 -10.67 7.09
C LEU A 90 26.63 -11.84 8.05
N GLU A 91 25.49 -12.51 7.95
CA GLU A 91 25.19 -13.72 8.73
C GLU A 91 26.09 -14.89 8.29
N GLU A 92 26.29 -15.07 6.98
CA GLU A 92 27.22 -16.07 6.44
C GLU A 92 28.66 -15.84 6.89
N GLU A 93 29.14 -14.59 6.81
CA GLU A 93 30.48 -14.21 7.31
C GLU A 93 30.63 -14.51 8.82
N ASN A 94 29.61 -14.17 9.62
CA ASN A 94 29.61 -14.46 11.05
C ASN A 94 29.64 -15.97 11.33
N ASP A 95 28.90 -16.76 10.57
CA ASP A 95 28.86 -18.21 10.76
C ASP A 95 30.19 -18.87 10.39
N ILE A 96 30.87 -18.37 9.35
CA ILE A 96 32.24 -18.78 9.03
C ILE A 96 33.17 -18.45 10.19
N LEU A 97 33.16 -17.21 10.69
CA LEU A 97 34.00 -16.80 11.82
C LEU A 97 33.74 -17.62 13.08
N LYS A 98 32.48 -17.92 13.40
CA LYS A 98 32.12 -18.80 14.54
C LYS A 98 32.64 -20.22 14.34
N LYS A 99 32.56 -20.78 13.13
CA LYS A 99 33.13 -22.11 12.83
C LYS A 99 34.65 -22.12 13.01
N TRP A 100 35.34 -21.08 12.54
CA TRP A 100 36.78 -20.91 12.74
C TRP A 100 37.15 -20.80 14.22
N GLN A 101 36.40 -20.01 15.00
CA GLN A 101 36.62 -19.92 16.45
C GLN A 101 36.45 -21.28 17.14
N ARG A 102 35.43 -22.06 16.76
CA ARG A 102 35.23 -23.42 17.30
C ARG A 102 36.39 -24.34 16.95
N PHE A 103 36.84 -24.33 15.69
CA PHE A 103 37.99 -25.11 15.25
C PHE A 103 39.26 -24.75 16.04
N LEU A 104 39.57 -23.45 16.19
CA LEU A 104 40.72 -22.99 16.97
C LEU A 104 40.64 -23.36 18.46
N ALA A 105 39.43 -23.37 19.04
CA ALA A 105 39.23 -23.81 20.41
C ALA A 105 39.44 -25.33 20.57
N GLU A 106 39.04 -26.12 19.57
CA GLU A 106 39.24 -27.57 19.56
C GLU A 106 40.72 -27.94 19.38
N GLU A 107 41.42 -27.27 18.46
CA GLU A 107 42.88 -27.44 18.28
C GLU A 107 43.64 -27.13 19.58
N ARG A 108 43.29 -26.04 20.28
CA ARG A 108 43.89 -25.71 21.58
C ARG A 108 43.65 -26.78 22.64
N ARG A 109 42.47 -27.40 22.68
CA ARG A 109 42.17 -28.50 23.61
C ARG A 109 42.95 -29.78 23.28
N LYS A 110 43.11 -30.11 22.00
CA LYS A 110 43.90 -31.28 21.57
C LYS A 110 45.37 -31.12 21.96
N HIS A 111 45.91 -29.92 21.75
CA HIS A 111 47.31 -29.63 22.06
C HIS A 111 47.62 -29.54 23.57
N SER A 112 46.61 -29.31 24.43
CA SER A 112 46.78 -29.31 25.89
C SER A 112 46.61 -30.70 26.53
N ASN A 113 46.01 -31.66 25.82
CA ASN A 113 45.76 -33.02 26.30
C ASN A 113 46.81 -34.05 25.82
N SER A 114 47.85 -33.60 25.11
CA SER A 114 48.95 -34.44 24.60
C SER A 114 50.26 -34.15 25.31
#